data_AF-A0A7U6GGX3-F1
#
_entry.id   AF-A0A7U6GGX3-F1
#
_cell.length_a   1.000
_cell.length_b   1.000
_cell.length_c   1.000
_cell.angle_alpha   90.00
_cell.angle_beta   90.00
_cell.angle_gamma   90.00
#
_symmetry.space_group_name_H-M   'P 1'
#
loop_
_entity.id
_entity.type
_entity.pdbx_description
1 polymer ?
#
loop_
_entity_poly.entity_id
_entity_poly.type
_entity_poly.pdbx_seq_one_letter_code
_entity_poly.pdbx_strand_id
1 'polypeptide(L)'
;MNRFLFMMAMLLAVFIGWRWFNPVAAPKPEPLPAPGVSGGDVGALLKNMDRVTGFPPLAAYHAISARPLFFSKRRPPPPYVAEKGGGRKPGPSRKTGKPRVQLSGVISVGNQTYALLKGGKNKGTRRVRVGEDIDGWTVISIEKDKLVLRNGTETESLLLWNYKPVKPVKQAPKKAVKRTARPPVKNTNGQTARQRPVPTGKP
;
A
#
# COMPACT_ATOMS: atom_id res chain seq x y z
N MET A 1 -49.87 1.75 29.99
CA MET A 1 -48.73 2.18 29.16
C MET A 1 -47.52 1.24 29.21
N ASN A 2 -47.06 0.83 30.40
CA ASN A 2 -45.77 0.12 30.54
C ASN A 2 -45.70 -1.26 29.86
N ARG A 3 -46.80 -2.03 29.82
CA ARG A 3 -46.83 -3.35 29.16
C ARG A 3 -46.56 -3.28 27.65
N PHE A 4 -47.00 -2.19 27.00
CA PHE A 4 -46.76 -1.98 25.58
C PHE A 4 -45.30 -1.60 25.30
N LEU A 5 -44.70 -0.81 26.19
CA LEU A 5 -43.29 -0.44 26.10
C LEU A 5 -42.37 -1.65 26.31
N PHE A 6 -42.68 -2.53 27.27
CA PHE A 6 -41.92 -3.78 27.48
C PHE A 6 -42.03 -4.73 26.29
N MET A 7 -43.21 -4.86 25.67
CA MET A 7 -43.40 -5.67 24.46
C MET A 7 -42.58 -5.13 23.28
N MET A 8 -42.55 -3.80 23.09
CA MET A 8 -41.75 -3.16 22.04
C MET A 8 -40.25 -3.33 22.28
N ALA A 9 -39.80 -3.16 23.54
CA ALA A 9 -38.39 -3.37 23.91
C ALA A 9 -37.94 -4.82 23.68
N MET A 10 -38.81 -5.80 23.98
CA MET A 10 -38.50 -7.21 23.77
C MET A 10 -38.42 -7.55 22.28
N LEU A 11 -39.33 -7.04 21.45
CA LEU A 11 -39.27 -7.19 19.99
C LEU A 11 -38.01 -6.56 19.40
N LEU A 12 -37.60 -5.39 19.89
CA LEU A 12 -36.38 -4.72 19.44
C LEU A 12 -35.14 -5.54 19.81
N ALA A 13 -35.09 -6.10 21.02
CA ALA A 13 -33.98 -6.94 21.48
C ALA A 13 -33.86 -8.23 20.64
N VAL A 14 -35.00 -8.88 20.33
CA VAL A 14 -35.02 -10.06 19.46
C VAL A 14 -34.55 -9.71 18.04
N PHE A 15 -35.00 -8.58 17.49
CA PHE A 15 -34.60 -8.14 16.15
C PHE A 15 -33.09 -7.83 16.06
N ILE A 16 -32.54 -7.19 17.09
CA ILE A 16 -31.10 -6.91 17.20
C ILE A 16 -30.31 -8.21 17.36
N GLY A 17 -30.77 -9.14 18.20
CA GLY A 17 -30.15 -10.46 18.34
C GLY A 17 -30.17 -11.24 17.02
N TRP A 18 -31.26 -11.14 16.26
CA TRP A 18 -31.37 -11.77 14.95
C TRP A 18 -30.43 -11.17 13.91
N ARG A 19 -30.19 -9.85 13.96
CA ARG A 19 -29.18 -9.17 13.13
C ARG A 19 -27.75 -9.62 13.42
N TRP A 20 -27.44 -10.01 14.66
CA TRP A 20 -26.13 -10.57 15.01
C TRP A 20 -25.94 -12.00 14.51
N PHE A 21 -27.01 -12.80 14.48
CA PHE A 21 -26.95 -14.21 14.05
C PHE A 21 -27.03 -14.41 12.53
N ASN A 22 -27.56 -13.42 11.80
CA ASN A 22 -27.61 -13.44 10.33
C ASN A 22 -26.59 -12.44 9.78
N PRO A 23 -25.29 -12.79 9.73
CA PRO A 23 -24.34 -12.01 8.94
C PRO A 23 -24.87 -12.00 7.50
N VAL A 24 -25.09 -10.81 6.94
CA VAL A 24 -25.30 -10.64 5.50
C VAL A 24 -24.14 -11.38 4.84
N ALA A 25 -24.46 -12.46 4.12
CA ALA A 25 -23.48 -13.19 3.35
C ALA A 25 -22.81 -12.16 2.43
N ALA A 26 -21.56 -11.82 2.71
CA ALA A 26 -20.78 -11.01 1.81
C ALA A 26 -20.86 -11.72 0.44
N PRO A 27 -21.18 -11.00 -0.65
CA PRO A 27 -21.12 -11.61 -1.97
C PRO A 27 -19.74 -12.23 -2.09
N LYS A 28 -19.70 -13.57 -2.18
CA LYS A 28 -18.47 -14.32 -2.35
C LYS A 28 -17.80 -13.66 -3.55
N PRO A 29 -16.57 -13.09 -3.42
CA PRO A 29 -15.91 -12.52 -4.56
C PRO A 29 -15.74 -13.67 -5.54
N GLU A 30 -16.57 -13.66 -6.57
CA GLU A 30 -16.46 -14.56 -7.69
C GLU A 30 -15.01 -14.37 -8.15
N PRO A 31 -14.20 -15.44 -8.18
CA PRO A 31 -12.85 -15.29 -8.68
C PRO A 31 -13.01 -14.68 -10.06
N LEU A 32 -12.49 -13.45 -10.21
CA LEU A 32 -12.33 -12.83 -11.51
C LEU A 32 -11.83 -13.94 -12.42
N PRO A 33 -12.42 -14.17 -13.61
CA PRO A 33 -11.85 -15.11 -14.55
C PRO A 33 -10.38 -14.74 -14.60
N ALA A 34 -9.52 -15.66 -14.13
CA ALA A 34 -8.09 -15.43 -14.11
C ALA A 34 -7.80 -14.86 -15.49
N PRO A 35 -7.26 -13.63 -15.62
CA PRO A 35 -7.04 -13.05 -16.93
C PRO A 35 -6.32 -14.14 -17.68
N GLY A 36 -7.05 -14.70 -18.64
CA GLY A 36 -6.61 -15.90 -19.29
C GLY A 36 -5.30 -15.48 -19.88
N VAL A 37 -4.20 -15.92 -19.29
CA VAL A 37 -2.98 -16.20 -20.01
C VAL A 37 -3.30 -17.41 -20.90
N SER A 38 -4.35 -17.30 -21.74
CA SER A 38 -4.13 -17.48 -23.16
C SER A 38 -2.86 -16.71 -23.40
N GLY A 39 -1.78 -17.43 -23.71
CA GLY A 39 -0.66 -16.86 -24.43
C GLY A 39 -1.24 -16.32 -25.72
N GLY A 40 -1.92 -15.17 -25.62
CA GLY A 40 -2.60 -14.49 -26.70
C GLY A 40 -1.48 -14.23 -27.66
N ASP A 41 -1.55 -14.93 -28.78
CA ASP A 41 -0.52 -15.13 -29.76
C ASP A 41 0.48 -13.98 -29.72
N VAL A 42 1.59 -14.15 -29.00
CA VAL A 42 2.66 -13.15 -28.99
C VAL A 42 3.07 -12.90 -30.45
N GLY A 43 2.96 -13.93 -31.30
CA GLY A 43 3.06 -13.84 -32.75
C GLY A 43 1.99 -12.98 -33.44
N ALA A 44 0.72 -12.98 -33.02
CA ALA A 44 -0.30 -12.09 -33.57
C ALA A 44 -0.13 -10.66 -33.08
N LEU A 45 0.34 -10.46 -31.84
CA LEU A 45 0.70 -9.13 -31.33
C LEU A 45 1.91 -8.57 -32.11
N LEU A 46 2.97 -9.38 -32.28
CA LEU A 46 4.17 -9.02 -33.05
C LEU A 46 3.84 -8.72 -34.52
N LYS A 47 2.96 -9.49 -35.17
CA LYS A 47 2.47 -9.20 -36.54
C LYS A 47 1.71 -7.88 -36.65
N ASN A 48 1.13 -7.41 -35.56
CA ASN A 48 0.43 -6.12 -35.51
C ASN A 48 1.33 -4.98 -35.00
N MET A 49 2.58 -5.23 -34.58
CA MET A 49 3.51 -4.18 -34.14
C MET A 49 3.93 -3.27 -35.30
N ASP A 50 3.93 -3.76 -36.54
CA ASP A 50 4.16 -2.93 -37.73
C ASP A 50 3.08 -1.86 -37.94
N ARG A 51 1.90 -2.02 -37.32
CA ARG A 51 0.84 -1.01 -37.32
C ARG A 51 1.06 0.11 -36.30
N VAL A 52 2.00 -0.05 -35.37
CA VAL A 52 2.38 1.00 -34.43
C VAL A 52 3.47 1.85 -35.07
N THR A 53 3.05 2.60 -36.09
CA THR A 53 3.91 3.55 -36.79
C THR A 53 4.17 4.76 -35.88
N GLY A 54 5.44 5.11 -35.66
CA GLY A 54 5.82 6.27 -34.85
C GLY A 54 7.02 6.06 -33.93
N PHE A 55 7.54 4.84 -33.82
CA PHE A 55 8.80 4.59 -33.11
C PHE A 55 10.00 4.84 -34.03
N PRO A 56 10.99 5.63 -33.59
CA PRO A 56 12.31 5.67 -34.20
C PRO A 56 12.92 4.27 -34.41
N PRO A 57 13.77 4.07 -35.43
CA PRO A 57 14.47 2.81 -35.63
C PRO A 57 15.33 2.45 -34.40
N LEU A 58 15.59 1.16 -34.18
CA LEU A 58 16.33 0.67 -33.00
C LEU A 58 17.67 1.40 -32.77
N ALA A 59 18.33 1.79 -33.86
CA ALA A 59 19.57 2.57 -33.85
C ALA A 59 19.44 3.92 -33.11
N ALA A 60 18.25 4.53 -33.10
CA ALA A 60 17.98 5.77 -32.38
C ALA A 60 17.99 5.60 -30.84
N TYR A 61 17.94 4.36 -30.34
CA TYR A 61 17.95 4.04 -28.90
C TYR A 61 19.32 3.59 -28.40
N HIS A 62 20.41 4.00 -29.04
CA HIS A 62 21.78 3.58 -28.69
C HIS A 62 22.11 3.76 -27.20
N ALA A 63 21.65 4.84 -26.56
CA ALA A 63 21.88 5.08 -25.12
C ALA A 63 21.26 3.99 -24.21
N ILE A 64 20.15 3.38 -24.63
CA ILE A 64 19.43 2.34 -23.90
C ILE A 64 20.07 0.97 -24.18
N SER A 65 20.42 0.67 -25.43
CA SER A 65 21.06 -0.60 -25.81
C SER A 65 22.50 -0.71 -25.29
N ALA A 66 23.23 0.40 -25.23
CA ALA A 66 24.60 0.43 -24.71
C ALA A 66 24.69 0.26 -23.18
N ARG A 67 23.60 0.52 -22.44
CA ARG A 67 23.56 0.47 -20.97
C ARG A 67 22.31 -0.24 -20.46
N PRO A 68 22.17 -1.57 -20.70
CA PRO A 68 20.96 -2.29 -20.34
C PRO A 68 20.77 -2.30 -18.82
N LEU A 69 19.57 -1.93 -18.38
CA LEU A 69 19.20 -1.99 -16.97
C LEU A 69 19.17 -3.43 -16.43
N PHE A 70 19.06 -4.43 -17.31
CA PHE A 70 19.07 -5.84 -16.96
C PHE A 70 20.20 -6.54 -17.71
N PHE A 71 21.28 -6.87 -16.98
CA PHE A 71 22.27 -7.81 -17.51
C PHE A 71 21.77 -9.23 -17.26
N SER A 72 21.93 -10.12 -18.23
CA SER A 72 21.58 -11.55 -18.09
C SER A 72 22.32 -12.21 -16.90
N LYS A 73 23.47 -11.64 -16.49
CA LYS A 73 24.26 -12.06 -15.32
C LYS A 73 23.84 -11.43 -13.98
N ARG A 74 22.78 -10.61 -13.92
CA ARG A 74 22.27 -10.09 -12.62
C ARG A 74 21.68 -11.25 -11.82
N ARG A 75 22.42 -11.74 -10.83
CA ARG A 75 21.92 -12.66 -9.81
C ARG A 75 21.54 -11.88 -8.55
N PRO A 76 20.47 -12.27 -7.84
CA PRO A 76 20.23 -11.77 -6.49
C PRO A 76 21.50 -11.97 -5.64
N PRO A 77 21.83 -11.04 -4.73
CA PRO A 77 22.84 -11.32 -3.72
C PRO A 77 22.43 -12.60 -2.98
N PRO A 78 23.40 -13.46 -2.58
CA PRO A 78 23.08 -14.67 -1.83
C PRO A 78 22.22 -14.28 -0.62
N PRO A 79 21.13 -15.02 -0.36
CA PRO A 79 20.24 -14.70 0.75
C PRO A 79 21.08 -14.59 2.01
N TYR A 80 20.95 -13.46 2.72
CA TYR A 80 21.55 -13.30 4.03
C TYR A 80 20.97 -14.40 4.91
N VAL A 81 21.75 -15.45 5.13
CA VAL A 81 21.49 -16.40 6.21
C VAL A 81 21.62 -15.59 7.48
N ALA A 82 20.49 -15.04 7.94
CA ALA A 82 20.38 -14.64 9.32
C ALA A 82 20.78 -15.87 10.11
N GLU A 83 21.96 -15.82 10.75
CA GLU A 83 22.32 -16.81 11.74
C GLU A 83 21.08 -16.98 12.60
N LYS A 84 20.48 -18.18 12.58
CA LYS A 84 19.56 -18.60 13.63
C LYS A 84 20.40 -18.45 14.87
N GLY A 85 20.28 -17.31 15.55
CA GLY A 85 20.94 -17.05 16.81
C GLY A 85 20.55 -18.22 17.68
N GLY A 86 21.50 -19.13 17.89
CA GLY A 86 21.32 -20.27 18.78
C GLY A 86 20.76 -19.71 20.06
N GLY A 87 19.66 -20.30 20.54
CA GLY A 87 18.95 -19.84 21.73
C GLY A 87 19.95 -19.67 22.87
N ARG A 88 20.43 -18.45 23.05
CA ARG A 88 21.33 -18.11 24.13
C ARG A 88 20.42 -18.15 25.34
N LYS A 89 20.63 -19.14 26.20
CA LYS A 89 20.01 -19.20 27.54
C LYS A 89 20.06 -17.80 28.13
N PRO A 90 18.95 -17.25 28.67
CA PRO A 90 18.96 -15.92 29.26
C PRO A 90 20.04 -15.89 30.34
N GLY A 91 21.14 -15.18 30.06
CA GLY A 91 22.06 -14.79 31.11
C GLY A 91 21.31 -13.82 32.03
N PRO A 92 21.60 -13.80 33.34
CA PRO A 92 20.93 -12.89 34.26
C PRO A 92 21.30 -11.44 33.89
N SER A 93 20.48 -10.79 33.08
CA SER A 93 20.68 -9.41 32.63
C SER A 93 20.02 -8.46 33.61
N ARG A 94 20.68 -8.22 34.74
CA ARG A 94 20.38 -7.07 35.59
C ARG A 94 21.04 -5.85 34.95
N LYS A 95 20.38 -5.27 33.95
CA LYS A 95 20.69 -3.92 33.45
C LYS A 95 19.44 -3.08 33.56
N THR A 96 19.26 -2.50 34.75
CA THR A 96 18.38 -1.36 34.99
C THR A 96 18.87 -0.22 34.11
N GLY A 97 18.13 0.11 33.05
CA GLY A 97 18.54 1.12 32.10
C GLY A 97 17.79 1.01 30.78
N LYS A 98 17.45 2.18 30.22
CA LYS A 98 16.69 2.29 28.97
C LYS A 98 17.31 1.43 27.85
N PRO A 99 16.49 0.77 27.02
CA PRO A 99 16.98 0.02 25.87
C PRO A 99 17.81 0.93 24.95
N ARG A 100 19.03 0.50 24.63
CA ARG A 100 19.97 1.25 23.77
C ARG A 100 19.70 1.06 22.27
N VAL A 101 18.43 0.90 21.92
CA VAL A 101 17.96 0.63 20.57
C VAL A 101 16.82 1.59 20.24
N GLN A 102 16.67 1.88 18.96
CA GLN A 102 15.65 2.78 18.48
C GLN A 102 14.77 2.10 17.45
N LEU A 103 13.46 2.30 17.55
CA LEU A 103 12.50 1.81 16.56
C LEU A 103 12.60 2.65 15.28
N SER A 104 13.09 2.02 14.22
CA SER A 104 13.25 2.63 12.90
C SER A 104 12.08 2.37 11.96
N GLY A 105 11.31 1.29 12.16
CA GLY A 105 10.23 0.92 11.26
C GLY A 105 9.41 -0.26 11.78
N VAL A 106 8.20 -0.40 11.25
CA VAL A 106 7.33 -1.56 11.48
C VAL A 106 6.86 -2.07 10.12
N ILE A 107 7.01 -3.36 9.88
CA ILE A 107 6.62 -4.04 8.64
C ILE A 107 5.53 -5.05 8.98
N SER A 108 4.37 -4.93 8.34
CA SER A 108 3.29 -5.91 8.42
C SER A 108 3.16 -6.64 7.09
N VAL A 109 3.29 -7.96 7.10
CA VAL A 109 3.12 -8.84 5.94
C VAL A 109 2.09 -9.90 6.30
N GLY A 110 0.88 -9.77 5.74
CA GLY A 110 -0.27 -10.61 6.13
C GLY A 110 -0.53 -10.50 7.64
N ASN A 111 -0.47 -11.65 8.34
CA ASN A 111 -0.67 -11.72 9.79
C ASN A 111 0.64 -11.59 10.60
N GLN A 112 1.78 -11.34 9.95
CA GLN A 112 3.06 -11.21 10.62
C GLN A 112 3.48 -9.74 10.72
N THR A 113 3.88 -9.32 11.92
CA THR A 113 4.40 -7.98 12.17
C THR A 113 5.84 -8.08 12.67
N TYR A 114 6.69 -7.24 12.09
CA TYR A 114 8.11 -7.15 12.37
C TYR A 114 8.47 -5.72 12.76
N ALA A 115 9.32 -5.55 13.75
CA ALA A 115 9.92 -4.26 14.08
C ALA A 115 11.35 -4.20 13.53
N LEU A 116 11.73 -3.03 13.03
CA LEU A 116 13.09 -2.73 12.61
C LEU A 116 13.74 -1.88 13.68
N LEU A 117 14.80 -2.40 14.28
CA LEU A 117 15.57 -1.74 15.32
C LEU A 117 16.92 -1.29 14.78
N LYS A 118 17.32 -0.08 15.15
CA LYS A 118 18.63 0.47 14.85
C LYS A 118 19.38 0.74 16.16
N GLY A 119 20.66 0.41 16.21
CA GLY A 119 21.50 0.62 17.38
C GLY A 119 21.71 -0.65 18.23
N GLY A 120 22.18 -0.46 19.46
CA GLY A 120 22.64 -1.54 20.33
C GLY A 120 24.07 -1.98 19.99
N LYS A 121 24.38 -3.27 20.18
CA LYS A 121 25.70 -3.84 19.86
C LYS A 121 26.05 -3.84 18.37
N ASN A 122 25.05 -3.75 17.50
CA ASN A 122 25.23 -3.83 16.05
C ASN A 122 24.82 -2.49 15.42
N LYS A 123 25.69 -1.90 14.58
CA LYS A 123 25.41 -0.60 13.94
C LYS A 123 24.35 -0.70 12.82
N GLY A 124 23.99 -1.92 12.41
CA GLY A 124 23.00 -2.19 11.37
C GLY A 124 21.55 -2.20 11.87
N THR A 125 20.62 -2.23 10.91
CA THR A 125 19.19 -2.41 11.19
C THR A 125 18.90 -3.90 11.40
N ARG A 126 18.36 -4.27 12.57
CA ARG A 126 17.94 -5.64 12.88
C ARG A 126 16.42 -5.75 12.81
N ARG A 127 15.92 -6.82 12.18
CA ARG A 127 14.51 -7.19 12.19
C ARG A 127 14.20 -8.06 13.40
N VAL A 128 13.15 -7.75 14.14
CA VAL A 128 12.73 -8.49 15.32
C VAL A 128 11.22 -8.77 15.32
N ARG A 129 10.81 -9.81 16.03
CA ARG A 129 9.40 -10.24 16.19
C ARG A 129 8.99 -10.29 17.66
N VAL A 130 7.68 -10.40 17.91
CA VAL A 130 7.15 -10.63 19.26
C VAL A 130 7.76 -11.90 19.85
N GLY A 131 8.17 -11.83 21.12
CA GLY A 131 8.84 -12.89 21.87
C GLY A 131 10.36 -12.96 21.68
N GLU A 132 10.96 -12.12 20.84
CA GLU A 132 12.41 -12.07 20.66
C GLU A 132 13.10 -11.24 21.75
N ASP A 133 14.31 -11.63 22.16
CA ASP A 133 15.14 -10.89 23.10
C ASP A 133 16.16 -9.99 22.39
N ILE A 134 16.26 -8.75 22.86
CA ILE A 134 17.21 -7.74 22.41
C ILE A 134 17.88 -7.11 23.62
N ASP A 135 19.17 -7.36 23.79
CA ASP A 135 19.98 -6.76 24.87
C ASP A 135 19.35 -6.94 26.28
N GLY A 136 18.67 -8.07 26.53
CA GLY A 136 17.98 -8.38 27.79
C GLY A 136 16.55 -7.86 27.90
N TRP A 137 16.00 -7.31 26.82
CA TRP A 137 14.61 -6.88 26.70
C TRP A 137 13.84 -7.82 25.77
N THR A 138 12.74 -8.38 26.26
CA THR A 138 11.84 -9.20 25.45
C THR A 138 10.78 -8.33 24.77
N VAL A 139 10.58 -8.53 23.47
CA VAL A 139 9.49 -7.87 22.74
C VAL A 139 8.15 -8.47 23.14
N ILE A 140 7.28 -7.67 23.75
CA ILE A 140 5.94 -8.12 24.17
C ILE A 140 4.84 -7.71 23.17
N SER A 141 5.00 -6.59 22.48
CA SER A 141 4.02 -6.13 21.48
C SER A 141 4.67 -5.26 20.42
N ILE A 142 4.21 -5.38 19.17
CA ILE A 142 4.59 -4.52 18.06
C ILE A 142 3.31 -3.87 17.51
N GLU A 143 3.18 -2.56 17.74
CA GLU A 143 2.08 -1.74 17.21
C GLU A 143 2.56 -0.94 15.99
N LYS A 144 1.65 -0.21 15.33
CA LYS A 144 1.96 0.53 14.10
C LYS A 144 3.02 1.62 14.31
N ASP A 145 3.06 2.23 15.48
CA ASP A 145 3.86 3.41 15.80
C ASP A 145 4.77 3.22 17.01
N LYS A 146 4.64 2.10 17.75
CA LYS A 146 5.44 1.81 18.93
C LYS A 146 5.75 0.33 19.11
N LEU A 147 6.86 0.07 19.78
CA LEU A 147 7.31 -1.25 20.20
C LEU A 147 7.31 -1.29 21.72
N VAL A 148 6.72 -2.33 22.31
CA VAL A 148 6.70 -2.51 23.75
C VAL A 148 7.68 -3.62 24.14
N LEU A 149 8.60 -3.29 25.03
CA LEU A 149 9.68 -4.14 25.52
C LEU A 149 9.49 -4.39 27.02
N ARG A 150 9.84 -5.59 27.49
CA ARG A 150 9.84 -5.94 28.91
C ARG A 150 11.18 -6.51 29.34
N ASN A 151 11.66 -6.08 30.51
CA ASN A 151 12.80 -6.68 31.19
C ASN A 151 12.42 -6.90 32.67
N GLY A 152 12.16 -8.16 33.04
CA GLY A 152 11.64 -8.49 34.36
C GLY A 152 10.32 -7.78 34.65
N THR A 153 10.34 -6.85 35.61
CA THR A 153 9.20 -6.00 36.01
C THR A 153 9.11 -4.68 35.25
N GLU A 154 10.17 -4.26 34.56
CA GLU A 154 10.20 -3.00 33.82
C GLU A 154 9.59 -3.18 32.42
N THR A 155 8.74 -2.24 32.02
CA THR A 155 8.16 -2.18 30.67
C THR A 155 8.49 -0.83 30.05
N GLU A 156 9.10 -0.84 28.87
CA GLU A 156 9.47 0.38 28.14
C GLU A 156 8.76 0.39 26.78
N SER A 157 8.30 1.57 26.37
CA SER A 157 7.71 1.78 25.03
C SER A 157 8.63 2.63 24.16
N LEU A 158 9.00 2.10 22.99
CA LEU A 158 9.81 2.79 21.99
C LEU A 158 8.90 3.27 20.86
N LEU A 159 8.77 4.58 20.73
CA LEU A 159 8.08 5.19 19.59
C LEU A 159 8.94 5.14 18.33
N LEU A 160 8.26 5.05 17.19
CA LEU A 160 8.88 5.10 15.88
C LEU A 160 9.59 6.45 15.69
N TRP A 161 10.86 6.42 15.27
CA TRP A 161 11.63 7.64 15.00
C TRP A 161 10.86 8.52 13.99
N ASN A 162 10.57 9.77 14.38
CA ASN A 162 9.90 10.79 13.58
C ASN A 162 8.40 10.53 13.35
N TYR A 163 7.75 9.78 14.23
CA TYR A 163 6.31 9.64 14.19
C TYR A 163 5.61 10.99 14.41
N LYS A 164 4.93 11.49 13.37
CA LYS A 164 3.98 12.60 13.47
C LYS A 164 2.58 12.00 13.35
N PRO A 165 1.74 12.04 14.41
CA PRO A 165 0.38 11.53 14.31
C PRO A 165 -0.36 12.34 13.25
N VAL A 166 -0.78 11.68 12.16
CA VAL A 166 -1.62 12.30 11.14
C VAL A 166 -2.97 12.54 11.80
N LYS A 167 -3.28 13.80 12.14
CA LYS A 167 -4.61 14.16 12.65
C LYS A 167 -5.62 13.81 11.56
N PRO A 168 -6.65 13.00 11.85
CA PRO A 168 -7.69 12.73 10.86
C PRO A 168 -8.34 14.07 10.51
N VAL A 169 -8.14 14.51 9.25
CA VAL A 169 -8.83 15.69 8.73
C VAL A 169 -10.31 15.33 8.74
N LYS A 170 -11.07 15.94 9.67
CA LYS A 170 -12.53 15.91 9.63
C LYS A 170 -12.92 16.45 8.26
N GLN A 171 -13.36 15.56 7.37
CA GLN A 171 -13.82 15.95 6.04
C GLN A 171 -15.00 16.89 6.26
N ALA A 172 -14.76 18.19 6.07
CA ALA A 172 -15.84 19.16 6.06
C ALA A 172 -16.82 18.74 4.95
N PRO A 173 -18.14 18.74 5.20
CA PRO A 173 -19.11 18.42 4.16
C PRO A 173 -18.88 19.37 2.99
N LYS A 174 -18.49 18.81 1.83
CA LYS A 174 -18.35 19.57 0.59
C LYS A 174 -19.71 20.21 0.32
N LYS A 175 -19.82 21.53 0.53
CA LYS A 175 -21.02 22.27 0.14
C LYS A 175 -21.27 21.96 -1.33
N ALA A 176 -22.43 21.39 -1.63
CA ALA A 176 -22.87 21.13 -2.99
C ALA A 176 -22.84 22.46 -3.74
N VAL A 177 -21.90 22.59 -4.68
CA VAL A 177 -21.87 23.73 -5.59
C VAL A 177 -23.14 23.62 -6.42
N LYS A 178 -24.09 24.53 -6.16
CA LYS A 178 -25.29 24.71 -6.97
C LYS A 178 -24.81 24.96 -8.39
N ARG A 179 -25.01 23.99 -9.30
CA ARG A 179 -24.78 24.14 -10.73
C ARG A 179 -25.75 25.21 -11.23
N THR A 180 -25.29 26.46 -11.28
CA THR A 180 -25.98 27.48 -12.06
C THR A 180 -25.94 27.04 -13.51
N ALA A 181 -27.13 27.02 -14.13
CA ALA A 181 -27.31 26.57 -15.50
C ALA A 181 -26.42 27.39 -16.43
N ARG A 182 -25.70 26.68 -17.30
CA ARG A 182 -24.91 27.25 -18.38
C ARG A 182 -25.89 27.95 -19.35
N PRO A 183 -25.68 29.21 -19.75
CA PRO A 183 -26.52 29.83 -20.77
C PRO A 183 -26.36 29.07 -22.10
N PRO A 184 -27.42 28.95 -22.92
CA PRO A 184 -27.37 28.26 -24.19
C PRO A 184 -26.46 29.01 -25.16
N VAL A 185 -25.44 28.32 -25.69
CA VAL A 185 -24.59 28.82 -26.76
C VAL A 185 -25.42 28.84 -28.04
N LYS A 186 -25.75 30.04 -28.52
CA LYS A 186 -26.40 30.27 -29.82
C LYS A 186 -25.37 30.01 -30.93
N ASN A 187 -25.57 28.92 -31.64
CA ASN A 187 -24.83 28.51 -32.82
C ASN A 187 -25.28 29.34 -34.04
N THR A 188 -24.53 30.39 -34.34
CA THR A 188 -24.70 31.19 -35.55
C THR A 188 -23.91 30.53 -36.69
N ASN A 189 -24.50 29.51 -37.32
CA ASN A 189 -24.08 29.07 -38.65
C ASN A 189 -24.48 30.16 -39.66
N GLY A 190 -23.58 31.11 -39.90
CA GLY A 190 -23.62 32.01 -41.05
C GLY A 190 -22.66 31.51 -42.12
N GLN A 191 -23.19 30.84 -43.13
CA GLN A 191 -22.53 30.67 -44.42
C GLN A 191 -22.26 32.06 -45.02
N THR A 192 -21.01 32.38 -45.41
CA THR A 192 -20.75 33.11 -46.65
C THR A 192 -19.35 32.75 -47.17
N ALA A 193 -19.34 32.26 -48.41
CA ALA A 193 -18.18 31.96 -49.22
C ALA A 193 -17.17 33.11 -49.34
N ARG A 194 -15.87 32.79 -49.32
CA ARG A 194 -14.87 33.44 -50.17
C ARG A 194 -13.82 32.43 -50.61
N GLN A 195 -13.94 32.07 -51.88
CA GLN A 195 -12.94 31.37 -52.69
C GLN A 195 -11.62 32.18 -52.68
N ARG A 196 -10.47 31.51 -52.52
CA ARG A 196 -9.17 32.07 -52.90
C ARG A 196 -8.82 31.59 -54.31
N PRO A 197 -8.49 32.46 -55.26
CA PRO A 197 -8.04 32.04 -56.58
C PRO A 197 -6.60 31.49 -56.52
N VAL A 198 -6.36 30.50 -57.36
CA VAL A 198 -5.09 29.84 -57.66
C VAL A 198 -4.19 30.80 -58.44
N PRO A 199 -2.89 30.95 -58.11
CA PRO A 199 -1.97 31.67 -58.98
C PRO A 199 -1.58 30.78 -60.17
N THR A 200 -2.09 31.14 -61.34
CA THR A 200 -1.61 30.67 -62.65
C THR A 200 -0.20 31.19 -62.90
N GLY A 201 0.78 30.28 -62.94
CA GLY A 201 2.05 30.49 -63.63
C GLY A 201 1.98 29.85 -65.01
N LYS A 202 2.31 30.63 -66.05
CA LYS A 202 2.57 30.17 -67.42
C LYS A 202 3.16 31.32 -68.24
N PRO A 203 3.81 31.04 -69.38
CA PRO A 203 4.82 30.01 -69.67
C PRO A 203 6.25 30.57 -69.68
#